data_AF-A0A2Z3KN01-F1
#
_entry.id   AF-A0A2Z3KN01-F1
#
_cell.length_a   1.000
_cell.length_b   1.000
_cell.length_c   1.000
_cell.angle_alpha   90.00
_cell.angle_beta   90.00
_cell.angle_gamma   90.00
#
_symmetry.space_group_name_H-M   'P 1'
#
loop_
_entity.id
_entity.type
_entity.pdbx_description
1 polymer ?
#
loop_
_entity_poly.entity_id
_entity_poly.type
_entity_poly.pdbx_seq_one_letter_code
_entity_poly.pdbx_strand_id
1 'polypeptide(L)' 'MPELKDYYLELASRVCDGLTPDHYDRWLKWAKENGLLISPWMFISSITSLSVAEVSKRILPWHMEHEKRIEDEYEKIKIV' A
#
# COMPACT_ATOMS: atom_id res chain seq x y z
N MET A 1 0.65 -12.64 -7.05
CA MET A 1 2.11 -12.52 -7.22
C MET A 1 2.70 -12.19 -5.86
N PRO A 2 3.62 -13.01 -5.32
CA PRO A 2 4.29 -12.77 -4.04
C PRO A 2 4.93 -11.38 -3.97
N GLU A 3 5.50 -10.94 -5.09
CA GLU A 3 6.17 -9.64 -5.25
C GLU A 3 5.27 -8.44 -4.90
N LEU A 4 3.96 -8.52 -5.20
CA LEU A 4 3.02 -7.45 -4.87
C LEU A 4 2.76 -7.37 -3.37
N LYS A 5 2.68 -8.54 -2.70
CA LYS A 5 2.46 -8.61 -1.26
C LYS A 5 3.67 -8.06 -0.50
N ASP A 6 4.88 -8.45 -0.92
CA ASP A 6 6.12 -7.98 -0.31
C ASP A 6 6.27 -6.47 -0.48
N TYR A 7 5.97 -5.94 -1.67
CA TYR A 7 5.96 -4.50 -1.92
C TYR A 7 4.97 -3.73 -1.03
N TYR A 8 3.76 -4.25 -0.83
CA TYR A 8 2.77 -3.61 0.05
C TYR A 8 3.23 -3.61 1.51
N LEU A 9 3.79 -4.73 1.99
CA LEU A 9 4.28 -4.85 3.36
C LEU A 9 5.52 -3.98 3.58
N GLU A 10 6.43 -3.89 2.60
CA GLU A 10 7.60 -3.00 2.66
C GLU A 10 7.17 -1.54 2.78
N LEU A 11 6.27 -1.08 1.92
CA LEU A 11 5.75 0.30 1.99
C LEU A 11 5.05 0.57 3.31
N ALA A 12 4.23 -0.37 3.78
CA ALA A 12 3.46 -0.22 4.99
C ALA A 12 4.36 -0.20 6.25
N SER A 13 5.48 -0.93 6.25
CA SER A 13 6.48 -0.91 7.33
C SER A 13 7.14 0.46 7.54
N ARG A 14 7.11 1.34 6.53
CA ARG A 14 7.60 2.73 6.66
C ARG A 14 6.61 3.65 7.37
N VAL A 15 5.35 3.24 7.44
CA VAL A 15 4.25 4.05 7.95
C VAL A 15 3.81 3.60 9.34
N CYS A 16 3.87 2.29 9.62
CA CYS A 16 3.52 1.69 10.90
C CYS A 16 4.30 0.40 11.19
N ASP A 17 4.51 0.14 12.48
CA ASP A 17 5.15 -1.07 13.00
C ASP A 17 4.13 -2.20 13.27
N GLY A 18 4.63 -3.42 13.44
CA GLY A 18 3.81 -4.57 13.87
C GLY A 18 2.99 -5.23 12.75
N LEU A 19 3.29 -4.89 11.49
CA LEU A 19 2.64 -5.50 10.34
C LEU A 19 3.03 -6.96 10.16
N THR A 20 2.04 -7.75 9.76
CA THR A 20 2.20 -9.16 9.45
C THR A 20 1.60 -9.47 8.09
N PRO A 21 2.05 -10.54 7.40
CA PRO A 21 1.47 -11.00 6.15
C PRO A 21 -0.05 -11.21 6.18
N ASP A 22 -0.59 -11.56 7.35
CA ASP A 22 -2.02 -11.81 7.58
C ASP A 22 -2.87 -10.53 7.49
N HIS A 23 -2.31 -9.36 7.84
CA HIS A 23 -3.01 -8.07 7.65
C HIS A 23 -3.30 -7.81 6.17
N TYR A 24 -2.33 -8.07 5.30
CA TYR A 24 -2.50 -7.93 3.85
C TYR A 24 -3.54 -8.93 3.33
N ASP A 25 -3.49 -10.19 3.75
CA ASP A 25 -4.40 -11.23 3.26
C ASP A 25 -5.86 -10.92 3.65
N ARG A 26 -6.11 -10.48 4.89
CA ARG A 26 -7.44 -10.06 5.36
C ARG A 26 -7.95 -8.84 4.62
N TRP A 27 -7.11 -7.82 4.47
CA TRP A 27 -7.47 -6.61 3.76
C TRP A 27 -7.77 -6.88 2.28
N LEU A 28 -6.95 -7.69 1.60
CA LEU A 28 -7.13 -8.04 0.20
C LEU A 28 -8.43 -8.81 -0.03
N LYS A 29 -8.76 -9.75 0.87
CA LYS A 29 -10.03 -10.48 0.81
C LYS A 29 -11.21 -9.51 0.93
N TRP A 30 -11.19 -8.66 1.96
CA TRP A 30 -12.24 -7.66 2.19
C TRP A 30 -12.38 -6.68 1.01
N ALA A 31 -11.27 -6.17 0.47
CA ALA A 31 -11.27 -5.23 -0.65
C ALA A 31 -11.90 -5.85 -1.91
N LYS A 32 -11.59 -7.12 -2.21
CA LYS A 32 -12.19 -7.85 -3.33
C LYS A 32 -13.69 -8.08 -3.14
N GLU A 33 -14.11 -8.48 -1.95
CA GLU A 33 -15.53 -8.71 -1.62
C GLU A 33 -16.36 -7.43 -1.74
N ASN A 34 -15.74 -6.25 -1.54
CA ASN A 34 -16.39 -4.95 -1.60
C ASN A 34 -16.15 -4.19 -2.92
N GLY A 35 -15.47 -4.81 -3.90
CA GLY A 35 -15.18 -4.16 -5.19
C GLY A 35 -14.32 -2.91 -5.09
N LEU A 36 -13.43 -2.84 -4.08
CA LEU A 36 -12.59 -1.69 -3.83
C LEU A 36 -11.34 -1.68 -4.71
N LEU A 37 -10.86 -0.48 -5.02
CA LEU A 37 -9.57 -0.30 -5.67
C LEU A 37 -8.45 -0.81 -4.77
N ILE A 38 -7.66 -1.76 -5.29
CA ILE A 38 -6.53 -2.35 -4.58
C ILE A 38 -5.30 -1.47 -4.87
N SER A 39 -4.86 -0.69 -3.88
CA SER A 39 -3.60 0.07 -3.95
C SER A 39 -2.85 0.02 -2.61
N PRO A 40 -1.51 0.22 -2.61
CA PRO A 40 -0.74 0.26 -1.38
C PRO A 40 -1.22 1.35 -0.42
N TRP A 41 -1.64 2.50 -0.95
CA TRP A 41 -2.17 3.61 -0.16
C TRP A 41 -3.49 3.26 0.52
N MET A 42 -4.39 2.58 -0.18
CA MET A 42 -5.66 2.13 0.39
C MET A 42 -5.42 1.07 1.47
N PHE A 43 -4.48 0.16 1.25
CA PHE A 43 -4.05 -0.81 2.26
C PHE A 43 -3.55 -0.10 3.51
N ILE A 44 -2.55 0.77 3.37
CA ILE A 44 -1.90 1.45 4.49
C ILE A 44 -2.90 2.36 5.23
N SER A 45 -3.70 3.14 4.50
CA SER A 45 -4.75 3.98 5.08
C SER A 45 -5.73 3.15 5.92
N SER A 46 -6.11 1.96 5.43
CA SER A 46 -7.06 1.08 6.12
C SER A 46 -6.51 0.53 7.45
N ILE A 47 -5.19 0.33 7.56
CA ILE A 47 -4.55 -0.25 8.75
C ILE A 47 -4.03 0.80 9.74
N THR A 48 -3.72 2.02 9.29
CA THR A 48 -3.10 3.06 10.16
C THR A 48 -4.05 4.17 10.60
N SER A 49 -5.32 4.13 10.20
CA SER A 49 -6.30 5.22 10.38
C SER A 49 -5.84 6.58 9.80
N LEU A 50 -4.79 6.58 8.97
CA LEU A 50 -4.30 7.79 8.31
C LEU A 50 -5.09 8.02 7.04
N SER A 51 -5.27 9.27 6.67
CA SER A 51 -5.77 9.61 5.33
C SER A 51 -4.75 9.21 4.26
N VAL A 52 -5.22 8.94 3.05
CA VAL A 52 -4.35 8.65 1.89
C VAL A 52 -3.31 9.76 1.68
N ALA A 53 -3.65 11.03 1.96
CA ALA A 53 -2.73 12.15 1.86
C ALA A 53 -1.59 12.10 2.90
N GLU A 54 -1.90 11.68 4.13
CA GLU A 54 -0.88 11.49 5.18
C GLU A 54 0.01 10.28 4.88
N VAL A 55 -0.57 9.21 4.36
CA VAL A 55 0.18 8.05 3.86
C VAL A 55 1.16 8.48 2.78
N SER A 56 0.71 9.23 1.77
CA SER A 56 1.59 9.75 0.70
C SER A 56 2.75 10.58 1.23
N LYS A 57 2.50 11.46 2.21
CA LYS A 57 3.58 12.26 2.83
C LYS A 57 4.64 11.40 3.52
N ARG A 58 4.23 10.29 4.13
CA ARG A 58 5.14 9.38 4.83
C ARG A 58 5.94 8.47 3.88
N ILE A 59 5.37 8.12 2.73
CA ILE A 59 6.04 7.26 1.74
C ILE A 59 6.91 8.05 0.76
N LEU A 60 6.63 9.34 0.54
CA LEU A 60 7.38 10.22 -0.37
C LEU A 60 8.92 10.14 -0.22
N PRO A 61 9.51 10.12 1.00
CA PRO A 61 10.95 9.98 1.15
C PRO A 61 11.50 8.68 0.54
N TRP A 62 10.83 7.54 0.76
CA TRP A 62 11.26 6.23 0.25
C TRP A 62 11.29 6.21 -1.28
N HIS A 63 10.30 6.84 -1.92
CA HIS A 63 10.24 6.98 -3.38
C HIS A 63 11.40 7.81 -3.94
N MET A 64 11.79 8.88 -3.24
CA MET A 64 12.96 9.69 -3.61
C MET A 64 14.27 8.91 -3.46
N GLU A 65 14.39 8.08 -2.42
CA GLU A 65 15.56 7.20 -2.20
C GLU A 65 15.71 6.11 -3.28
N HIS A 66 14.60 5.62 -3.82
CA HIS A 66 14.58 4.54 -4.82
C HIS A 66 14.40 5.01 -6.27
N GLU A 67 14.48 6.33 -6.52
CA GLU A 67 14.25 6.95 -7.84
C GLU A 67 12.90 6.57 -8.50
N LYS A 68 11.90 6.16 -7.70
CA LYS A 68 10.57 5.77 -8.16
C LYS A 68 9.62 6.95 -8.01
N ARG A 69 9.07 7.51 -9.09
CA ARG A 69 8.03 8.55 -8.96
C ARG A 69 6.72 7.94 -8.45
N ILE A 70 6.06 8.66 -7.53
CA ILE A 70 4.75 8.27 -6.95
C ILE A 70 3.70 8.02 -8.05
N GLU A 71 3.72 8.82 -9.12
CA GLU A 71 2.77 8.72 -10.23
C GLU A 71 2.98 7.46 -11.08
N ASP A 72 4.23 6.99 -11.22
CA ASP A 72 4.58 5.86 -12.10
C ASP A 72 4.14 4.49 -11.54
N GLU A 73 3.95 4.37 -10.22
CA GLU A 73 3.44 3.14 -9.59
C GLU A 73 1.90 3.12 -9.51
N TYR A 74 1.23 4.27 -9.52
CA TYR A 74 -0.23 4.36 -9.51
C TYR A 74 -0.86 3.86 -10.81
N GLU A 75 -0.23 4.12 -11.96
CA GLU A 75 -0.73 3.63 -13.26
C GLU A 75 -0.55 2.12 -13.45
N LYS A 76 0.44 1.51 -12.79
CA LYS A 76 0.75 0.07 -12.93
C LYS A 76 -0.15 -0.84 -12.09
N ILE A 77 -0.80 -0.32 -11.05
CA ILE A 77 -1.65 -1.09 -10.11
C ILE A 77 -3.14 -0.85 -10.41
N LYS A 78 -3.51 -0.52 -11.64
CA LYS A 78 -4.88 -0.76 -12.11
C LYS A 78 -5.05 -2.24 -12.42
N ILE A 79 -5.43 -3.03 -11.42
CA ILE A 79 -5.99 -4.36 -11.67
C ILE A 79 -7.38 -4.12 -12.26
N VAL A 80 -7.54 -4.37 -13.56
CA VAL A 80 -8.82 -4.42 -14.28
C VAL A 80 -9.55 -5.70 -13.91
#